data_AF-I4B2P6-F1
#
_entry.id   AF-I4B2P6-F1
#
_cell.length_a   1.000
_cell.length_b   1.000
_cell.length_c   1.000
_cell.angle_alpha   90.00
_cell.angle_beta   90.00
_cell.angle_gamma   90.00
#
_symmetry.space_group_name_H-M   'P 1'
#
loop_
_entity.id
_entity.type
_entity.pdbx_description
1 polymer ?
#
loop_
_entity_poly.entity_id
_entity_poly.type
_entity_poly.pdbx_seq_one_letter_code
_entity_poly.pdbx_strand_id
1 'polypeptide(L)'
;MFRISVALFCALAVVGCGKKKLDTPEAALAAVQDAYIRRDAKAFVAVLSKETLTELEEKIEGMRSMFQSIPENPQAAQAFEHMAKQMNMSVSKLKELTIEDFIGYMMRNEGAGSETTLLPKEMLPPAQVLRRTEKGNKATLYFADDEKLSFIKTDAGWRVHLDAENVAVGRIPGQNEENE
;
A
#
# COMPACT_ATOMS: atom_id res chain seq x y z
N MET A 1 41.02 27.98 -7.44
CA MET A 1 40.62 26.87 -8.32
C MET A 1 39.11 26.85 -8.41
N PHE A 2 38.59 26.70 -9.62
CA PHE A 2 37.21 27.02 -9.99
C PHE A 2 36.15 26.07 -9.39
N ARG A 3 34.97 26.66 -9.22
CA ARG A 3 33.71 26.23 -8.61
C ARG A 3 32.99 25.04 -9.29
N ILE A 4 32.31 24.26 -8.43
CA ILE A 4 30.93 23.69 -8.54
C ILE A 4 30.64 22.70 -9.69
N SER A 5 30.19 21.49 -9.32
CA SER A 5 28.96 20.89 -9.88
C SER A 5 28.43 19.81 -8.93
N VAL A 6 27.51 20.25 -8.07
CA VAL A 6 26.53 19.38 -7.41
C VAL A 6 25.67 18.79 -8.53
N ALA A 7 25.79 17.49 -8.77
CA ALA A 7 24.89 16.77 -9.66
C ALA A 7 23.53 16.62 -8.96
N LEU A 8 22.78 17.71 -8.95
CA LEU A 8 21.36 17.74 -8.64
C LEU A 8 20.65 17.06 -9.82
N PHE A 9 20.43 15.75 -9.71
CA PHE A 9 19.51 15.04 -10.59
C PHE A 9 18.08 15.50 -10.26
N CYS A 10 17.71 16.69 -10.73
CA CYS A 10 16.32 17.10 -10.85
C CYS A 10 15.67 16.24 -11.92
N ALA A 11 15.11 15.09 -11.52
CA ALA A 11 14.13 14.38 -12.33
C ALA A 11 12.86 15.22 -12.39
N LEU A 12 12.84 16.23 -13.28
CA LEU A 12 11.62 16.84 -13.78
C LEU A 12 10.87 15.79 -14.61
N ALA A 13 10.15 14.91 -13.93
CA ALA A 13 9.16 14.08 -14.57
C ALA A 13 7.95 14.95 -14.91
N VAL A 14 7.90 15.38 -16.17
CA VAL A 14 6.73 15.98 -16.81
C VAL A 14 5.51 15.11 -16.49
N VAL A 15 4.57 15.69 -15.74
CA VAL A 15 3.25 15.11 -15.44
C VAL A 15 2.40 15.24 -16.71
N GLY A 16 2.62 14.33 -17.65
CA GLY A 16 1.72 14.09 -18.76
C GLY A 16 0.80 12.94 -18.40
N CYS A 17 -0.52 13.16 -18.47
CA CYS A 17 -1.55 12.12 -18.46
C CYS A 17 -1.36 11.16 -19.63
N GLY A 18 -0.46 10.20 -19.46
CA GLY A 18 -0.26 9.03 -20.29
C GLY A 18 0.22 7.93 -19.36
N LYS A 19 -0.30 6.71 -19.52
CA LYS A 19 0.11 5.54 -18.74
C LYS A 19 1.62 5.32 -18.96
N LYS A 20 2.45 5.99 -18.17
CA LYS A 20 3.90 5.97 -18.31
C LYS A 20 4.34 4.56 -17.97
N LYS A 21 4.91 3.87 -18.95
CA LYS A 21 5.50 2.56 -18.73
C LYS A 21 6.61 2.74 -17.70
N LEU A 22 6.50 2.01 -16.60
CA LEU A 22 7.48 2.08 -15.52
C LEU A 22 8.66 1.18 -15.91
N ASP A 23 9.58 1.71 -16.71
CA ASP A 23 10.60 0.90 -17.39
C ASP A 23 11.70 0.35 -16.46
N THR A 24 11.84 0.91 -15.24
CA THR A 24 12.77 0.42 -14.21
C THR A 24 12.08 0.25 -12.84
N PRO A 25 12.63 -0.58 -11.93
CA PRO A 25 12.15 -0.66 -10.54
C PRO A 25 12.19 0.70 -9.82
N GLU A 26 13.18 1.53 -10.09
CA GLU A 26 13.31 2.87 -9.51
C GLU A 26 12.22 3.83 -10.02
N ALA A 27 11.81 3.70 -11.28
CA ALA A 27 10.66 4.45 -11.81
C ALA A 27 9.35 4.03 -11.12
N ALA A 28 9.19 2.72 -10.85
CA ALA A 28 8.05 2.22 -10.09
C ALA A 28 8.08 2.66 -8.62
N LEU A 29 9.27 2.67 -7.99
CA LEU A 29 9.49 3.23 -6.66
C LEU A 29 9.06 4.70 -6.61
N ALA A 30 9.56 5.52 -7.53
CA ALA A 30 9.21 6.94 -7.59
C ALA A 30 7.70 7.16 -7.78
N ALA A 31 7.05 6.33 -8.59
CA ALA A 31 5.61 6.41 -8.81
C ALA A 31 4.78 6.02 -7.57
N VAL A 32 5.17 4.97 -6.84
CA VAL A 32 4.49 4.58 -5.60
C VAL A 32 4.71 5.59 -4.48
N GLN A 33 5.92 6.16 -4.40
CA GLN A 33 6.25 7.23 -3.45
C GLN A 33 5.40 8.49 -3.72
N ASP A 34 5.31 8.94 -4.98
CA ASP A 34 4.50 10.12 -5.34
C ASP A 34 3.02 9.89 -5.03
N ALA A 35 2.48 8.71 -5.38
CA ALA A 35 1.10 8.35 -5.06
C ALA A 35 0.84 8.34 -3.54
N TYR A 36 1.76 7.76 -2.76
CA TYR A 36 1.67 7.71 -1.31
C TYR A 36 1.71 9.11 -0.67
N ILE A 37 2.68 9.95 -1.06
CA ILE A 37 2.82 11.32 -0.55
C ILE A 37 1.59 12.16 -0.85
N ARG A 38 1.03 12.02 -2.06
CA ARG A 38 -0.19 12.72 -2.47
C ARG A 38 -1.47 12.14 -1.87
N ARG A 39 -1.37 11.03 -1.14
CA ARG A 39 -2.51 10.26 -0.62
C ARG A 39 -3.47 9.86 -1.75
N ASP A 40 -2.93 9.58 -2.94
CA ASP A 40 -3.69 9.17 -4.13
C ASP A 40 -3.79 7.64 -4.19
N ALA A 41 -4.82 7.10 -3.55
CA ALA A 41 -5.05 5.65 -3.48
C ALA A 41 -5.20 5.01 -4.87
N LYS A 42 -5.79 5.72 -5.83
CA LYS A 42 -5.99 5.21 -7.19
C LYS A 42 -4.67 5.10 -7.93
N ALA A 43 -3.83 6.13 -7.85
CA ALA A 43 -2.48 6.09 -8.42
C ALA A 43 -1.62 5.01 -7.74
N PHE A 44 -1.78 4.83 -6.43
CA PHE A 44 -1.06 3.82 -5.66
C PHE A 44 -1.45 2.40 -6.10
N VAL A 45 -2.75 2.10 -6.18
CA VAL A 45 -3.27 0.82 -6.67
C VAL A 45 -2.77 0.51 -8.09
N ALA A 46 -2.70 1.52 -8.96
CA ALA A 46 -2.27 1.34 -10.35
C ALA A 46 -0.80 0.91 -10.51
N VAL A 47 0.04 1.13 -9.50
CA VAL A 47 1.47 0.77 -9.52
C VAL A 47 1.77 -0.53 -8.78
N LEU A 48 0.79 -1.14 -8.11
CA LEU A 48 0.93 -2.44 -7.45
C LEU A 48 0.95 -3.61 -8.45
N SER A 49 1.59 -4.71 -8.04
CA SER A 49 1.61 -5.96 -8.79
C SER A 49 0.26 -6.65 -8.69
N LYS A 50 -0.07 -7.47 -9.70
CA LYS A 50 -1.30 -8.28 -9.68
C LYS A 50 -1.35 -9.22 -8.48
N GLU A 51 -0.19 -9.76 -8.07
CA GLU A 51 -0.05 -10.64 -6.90
C GLU A 51 -0.50 -9.90 -5.63
N THR A 52 0.08 -8.72 -5.36
CA THR A 52 -0.32 -7.89 -4.22
C THR A 52 -1.80 -7.48 -4.28
N LEU A 53 -2.31 -7.14 -5.46
CA LEU A 53 -3.74 -6.80 -5.61
C LEU A 53 -4.66 -7.99 -5.32
N THR A 54 -4.25 -9.21 -5.69
CA THR A 54 -5.02 -10.44 -5.42
C THR A 54 -5.05 -10.73 -3.93
N GLU A 55 -3.90 -10.66 -3.25
CA GLU A 55 -3.79 -10.86 -1.80
C GLU A 55 -4.61 -9.83 -1.01
N LEU A 56 -4.60 -8.56 -1.44
CA LEU A 56 -5.43 -7.53 -0.84
C LEU A 56 -6.92 -7.78 -1.06
N GLU A 57 -7.32 -8.21 -2.25
CA GLU A 57 -8.72 -8.54 -2.55
C GLU A 57 -9.21 -9.72 -1.71
N GLU A 58 -8.39 -10.75 -1.49
CA GLU A 58 -8.73 -11.88 -0.61
C GLU A 58 -8.97 -11.43 0.84
N LYS A 59 -8.14 -10.53 1.36
CA LYS A 59 -8.34 -9.94 2.70
C LYS A 59 -9.61 -9.09 2.76
N ILE A 60 -9.84 -8.27 1.75
CA ILE A 60 -11.04 -7.42 1.64
C ILE A 60 -12.29 -8.30 1.54
N GLU A 61 -12.25 -9.41 0.81
CA GLU A 61 -13.36 -10.35 0.72
C GLU A 61 -13.64 -11.00 2.08
N GLY A 62 -12.60 -11.38 2.83
CA GLY A 62 -12.75 -11.84 4.21
C GLY A 62 -13.49 -10.81 5.08
N MET A 63 -13.09 -9.54 4.98
CA MET A 63 -13.79 -8.44 5.67
C MET A 63 -15.24 -8.31 5.19
N ARG A 64 -15.48 -8.26 3.87
CA ARG A 64 -16.83 -8.14 3.28
C ARG A 64 -17.74 -9.27 3.74
N SER A 65 -17.25 -10.51 3.76
CA SER A 65 -18.00 -11.67 4.24
C SER A 65 -18.43 -11.50 5.70
N MET A 66 -17.54 -11.00 6.57
CA MET A 66 -17.88 -10.72 7.98
C MET A 66 -19.00 -9.66 8.10
N PHE A 67 -18.97 -8.62 7.26
CA PHE A 67 -20.02 -7.59 7.22
C PHE A 67 -21.30 -8.05 6.52
N GLN A 68 -21.26 -9.04 5.63
CA GLN A 68 -22.46 -9.61 5.04
C GLN A 68 -23.17 -10.51 6.03
N SER A 69 -22.43 -11.23 6.87
CA SER A 69 -22.96 -12.07 7.95
C SER A 69 -23.32 -11.28 9.21
N ILE A 70 -23.65 -9.98 9.12
CA ILE A 70 -24.06 -9.17 10.29
C ILE A 70 -25.08 -9.98 11.09
N PRO A 71 -24.75 -10.35 12.34
CA PRO A 71 -25.69 -11.07 13.18
C PRO A 71 -26.92 -10.19 13.39
N GLU A 72 -28.09 -10.81 13.43
CA GLU A 72 -29.30 -10.17 13.97
C GLU A 72 -29.12 -9.79 15.46
N ASN A 73 -27.97 -10.13 16.07
CA ASN A 73 -27.55 -9.73 17.41
C ASN A 73 -27.09 -8.26 17.47
N PRO A 74 -27.74 -7.41 18.30
CA PRO A 74 -27.41 -5.99 18.47
C PRO A 74 -25.96 -5.69 18.91
N GLN A 75 -25.29 -6.58 19.64
CA GLN A 75 -23.91 -6.37 20.10
C GLN A 75 -22.89 -6.47 18.96
N ALA A 76 -23.10 -7.38 18.02
CA ALA A 76 -22.26 -7.49 16.84
C ALA A 76 -22.49 -6.31 15.89
N ALA A 77 -23.75 -5.86 15.73
CA ALA A 77 -24.07 -4.66 14.97
C ALA A 77 -23.33 -3.41 15.51
N GLN A 78 -23.23 -3.26 16.83
CA GLN A 78 -22.45 -2.19 17.45
C GLN A 78 -20.95 -2.31 17.15
N ALA A 79 -20.37 -3.51 17.24
CA ALA A 79 -18.96 -3.73 16.89
C ALA A 79 -18.66 -3.35 15.42
N PHE A 80 -19.58 -3.67 14.50
CA PHE A 80 -19.47 -3.27 13.10
C PHE A 80 -19.64 -1.76 12.89
N GLU A 81 -20.56 -1.11 13.61
CA GLU A 81 -20.67 0.36 13.60
C GLU A 81 -19.42 1.03 14.16
N HIS A 82 -18.81 0.47 15.19
CA HIS A 82 -17.54 0.94 15.74
C HIS A 82 -16.41 0.81 14.71
N MET A 83 -16.31 -0.32 14.02
CA MET A 83 -15.34 -0.50 12.94
C MET A 83 -15.59 0.46 11.78
N ALA A 84 -16.84 0.68 11.40
CA ALA A 84 -17.21 1.66 10.37
C ALA A 84 -16.81 3.08 10.75
N LYS A 85 -17.03 3.47 12.02
CA LYS A 85 -16.56 4.75 12.55
C LYS A 85 -15.04 4.84 12.57
N GLN A 86 -14.32 3.78 12.97
CA GLN A 86 -12.86 3.73 12.91
C GLN A 86 -12.36 3.88 11.47
N MET A 87 -13.06 3.26 10.51
CA MET A 87 -12.75 3.37 9.09
C MET A 87 -13.16 4.70 8.45
N ASN A 88 -13.90 5.54 9.17
CA ASN A 88 -14.58 6.71 8.67
C ASN A 88 -15.43 6.39 7.42
N MET A 89 -16.16 5.28 7.48
CA MET A 89 -16.99 4.72 6.42
C MET A 89 -18.35 4.31 6.98
N SER A 90 -19.37 4.18 6.13
CA SER A 90 -20.65 3.59 6.54
C SER A 90 -20.57 2.07 6.50
N VAL A 91 -21.38 1.39 7.32
CA VAL A 91 -21.48 -0.09 7.30
C VAL A 91 -21.84 -0.61 5.90
N SER A 92 -22.72 0.08 5.18
CA SER A 92 -23.05 -0.25 3.78
C SER A 92 -21.83 -0.17 2.88
N LYS A 93 -20.97 0.84 3.06
CA LYS A 93 -19.75 0.99 2.27
C LYS A 93 -18.69 -0.07 2.59
N LEU A 94 -18.70 -0.65 3.81
CA LEU A 94 -17.83 -1.78 4.16
C LEU A 94 -18.23 -3.09 3.49
N LYS A 95 -19.54 -3.28 3.23
CA LYS A 95 -20.03 -4.44 2.45
C LYS A 95 -19.59 -4.39 0.98
N GLU A 96 -19.34 -3.18 0.48
CA GLU A 96 -18.90 -2.90 -0.89
C GLU A 96 -17.45 -2.36 -0.91
N LEU A 97 -16.64 -2.75 0.08
CA LEU A 97 -15.28 -2.26 0.22
C LEU A 97 -14.46 -2.65 -1.02
N THR A 98 -13.80 -1.66 -1.61
CA THR A 98 -12.88 -1.85 -2.75
C THR A 98 -11.43 -1.73 -2.27
N ILE A 99 -10.48 -2.21 -3.09
CA ILE A 99 -9.04 -2.01 -2.82
C ILE A 99 -8.70 -0.53 -2.71
N GLU A 100 -9.25 0.34 -3.56
CA GLU A 100 -9.00 1.78 -3.51
C GLU A 100 -9.52 2.39 -2.20
N ASP A 101 -10.69 1.96 -1.72
CA ASP A 101 -11.24 2.41 -0.44
C ASP A 101 -10.36 1.95 0.73
N PHE A 102 -9.91 0.69 0.70
CA PHE A 102 -9.04 0.10 1.72
C PHE A 102 -7.68 0.78 1.78
N ILE A 103 -6.99 0.94 0.66
CA ILE A 103 -5.71 1.65 0.58
C ILE A 103 -5.88 3.12 0.99
N GLY A 104 -6.97 3.77 0.55
CA GLY A 104 -7.29 5.13 0.97
C GLY A 104 -7.52 5.24 2.48
N TYR A 105 -8.16 4.25 3.10
CA TYR A 105 -8.30 4.17 4.55
C TYR A 105 -6.94 4.04 5.24
N MET A 106 -6.09 3.11 4.79
CA MET A 106 -4.76 2.88 5.35
C MET A 106 -3.92 4.17 5.30
N MET A 107 -3.87 4.82 4.13
CA MET A 107 -3.15 6.09 3.94
C MET A 107 -3.63 7.22 4.86
N ARG A 108 -4.93 7.28 5.20
CA ARG A 108 -5.45 8.33 6.09
C ARG A 108 -5.14 8.07 7.57
N ASN A 109 -4.98 6.81 7.95
CA ASN A 109 -4.82 6.41 9.36
C ASN A 109 -3.38 6.06 9.74
N GLU A 110 -2.47 6.01 8.78
CA GLU A 110 -1.02 6.01 9.03
C GLU A 110 -0.62 7.21 9.89
N GLY A 111 0.03 6.94 11.02
CA GLY A 111 0.44 7.94 12.01
C GLY A 111 -0.59 8.22 13.11
N ALA A 112 -1.82 7.68 13.03
CA ALA A 112 -2.85 7.79 14.07
C ALA A 112 -2.80 6.62 15.08
N GLY A 113 -1.63 6.01 15.30
CA GLY A 113 -1.46 4.81 16.14
C GLY A 113 -1.71 3.48 15.41
N SER A 114 -1.84 3.50 14.07
CA SER A 114 -1.86 2.30 13.24
C SER A 114 -0.50 1.58 13.30
N GLU A 115 -0.49 0.30 13.66
CA GLU A 115 0.69 -0.58 13.59
C GLU A 115 1.07 -0.95 12.15
N THR A 116 0.28 -0.52 11.17
CA THR A 116 0.51 -0.83 9.76
C THR A 116 0.88 0.39 8.94
N THR A 117 1.91 0.21 8.12
CA THR A 117 2.39 1.19 7.14
C THR A 117 2.45 0.52 5.77
N LEU A 118 1.94 1.21 4.74
CA LEU A 118 2.02 0.78 3.34
C LEU A 118 3.43 1.00 2.78
N LEU A 119 4.13 2.04 3.27
CA LEU A 119 5.52 2.34 2.92
C LEU A 119 6.29 2.83 4.15
N PRO A 120 7.28 2.08 4.65
CA PRO A 120 8.20 2.55 5.70
C PRO A 120 8.88 3.88 5.31
N LYS A 121 9.24 4.69 6.31
CA LYS A 121 9.84 6.02 6.09
C LYS A 121 11.18 5.93 5.34
N GLU A 122 11.88 4.82 5.48
CA GLU A 122 13.14 4.46 4.82
C GLU A 122 12.97 4.32 3.30
N MET A 123 11.74 4.03 2.85
CA MET A 123 11.35 3.93 1.44
C MET A 123 10.73 5.21 0.91
N LEU A 124 10.58 6.26 1.72
CA LEU A 124 10.05 7.57 1.29
C LEU A 124 11.18 8.56 0.98
N PRO A 125 11.02 9.48 0.01
CA PRO A 125 12.00 10.52 -0.27
C PRO A 125 12.48 11.23 1.01
N PRO A 126 13.80 11.41 1.21
CA PRO A 126 14.88 11.23 0.26
C PRO A 126 15.52 9.82 0.25
N ALA A 127 14.73 8.75 0.43
CA ALA A 127 15.17 7.35 0.38
C ALA A 127 16.24 7.09 -0.68
N GLN A 128 17.34 6.49 -0.25
CA GLN A 128 18.45 6.10 -1.13
C GLN A 128 18.40 4.59 -1.34
N VAL A 129 18.34 4.20 -2.60
CA VAL A 129 18.50 2.79 -2.99
C VAL A 129 19.98 2.43 -2.83
N LEU A 130 20.28 1.59 -1.84
CA LEU A 130 21.65 1.16 -1.53
C LEU A 130 22.11 0.04 -2.47
N ARG A 131 21.19 -0.85 -2.83
CA ARG A 131 21.46 -1.99 -3.69
C ARG A 131 20.23 -2.38 -4.48
N ARG A 132 20.45 -2.93 -5.68
CA ARG A 132 19.43 -3.59 -6.50
C ARG A 132 19.87 -5.01 -6.83
N THR A 133 18.95 -5.95 -6.72
CA THR A 133 19.08 -7.29 -7.29
C THR A 133 17.98 -7.49 -8.33
N GLU A 134 18.30 -8.14 -9.44
CA GLU A 134 17.34 -8.47 -10.50
C GLU A 134 17.55 -9.91 -10.94
N LYS A 135 16.46 -10.67 -11.06
CA LYS A 135 16.45 -12.04 -11.54
C LYS A 135 15.20 -12.28 -12.37
N GLY A 136 15.37 -12.35 -13.69
CA GLY A 136 14.27 -12.55 -14.62
C GLY A 136 13.26 -11.41 -14.59
N ASN A 137 12.02 -11.70 -14.21
CA ASN A 137 10.95 -10.71 -14.08
C ASN A 137 10.80 -10.14 -12.65
N LYS A 138 11.71 -10.46 -11.72
CA LYS A 138 11.67 -9.96 -10.35
C LYS A 138 12.88 -9.09 -10.05
N ALA A 139 12.67 -8.03 -9.27
CA ALA A 139 13.73 -7.19 -8.75
C ALA A 139 13.47 -6.85 -7.28
N THR A 140 14.53 -6.59 -6.53
CA THR A 140 14.45 -6.11 -5.15
C THR A 140 15.38 -4.91 -5.00
N LEU A 141 14.83 -3.81 -4.48
CA LEU A 141 15.59 -2.64 -4.05
C LEU A 141 15.81 -2.72 -2.54
N TYR A 142 17.02 -2.44 -2.09
CA TYR A 142 17.41 -2.44 -0.69
C TYR A 142 17.68 -1.00 -0.23
N PHE A 143 17.21 -0.67 0.96
CA PHE A 143 17.28 0.64 1.60
C PHE A 143 18.08 0.53 2.90
N ALA A 144 18.15 1.64 3.65
CA ALA A 144 18.70 1.63 5.01
C ALA A 144 17.90 0.70 5.94
N ASP A 145 18.51 0.33 7.07
CA ASP A 145 17.88 -0.50 8.11
C ASP A 145 17.39 -1.86 7.62
N ASP A 146 18.09 -2.42 6.62
CA ASP A 146 17.79 -3.70 5.96
C ASP A 146 16.40 -3.78 5.30
N GLU A 147 15.73 -2.63 5.14
CA GLU A 147 14.46 -2.52 4.44
C GLU A 147 14.60 -2.86 2.96
N LYS A 148 13.58 -3.53 2.41
CA LYS A 148 13.59 -3.99 1.02
C LYS A 148 12.21 -3.87 0.39
N LEU A 149 12.18 -3.52 -0.88
CA LEU A 149 10.95 -3.48 -1.68
C LEU A 149 11.10 -4.35 -2.90
N SER A 150 10.12 -5.22 -3.14
CA SER A 150 10.10 -6.15 -4.26
C SER A 150 9.31 -5.58 -5.43
N PHE A 151 9.69 -5.99 -6.63
CA PHE A 151 9.10 -5.53 -7.88
C PHE A 151 8.93 -6.68 -8.86
N ILE A 152 7.85 -6.62 -9.64
CA ILE A 152 7.53 -7.59 -10.68
C ILE A 152 7.39 -6.87 -12.02
N LYS A 153 8.11 -7.34 -13.02
CA LYS A 153 8.04 -6.83 -14.40
C LYS A 153 6.81 -7.38 -15.11
N THR A 154 6.02 -6.48 -15.67
CA THR A 154 4.82 -6.79 -16.47
C THR A 154 4.92 -6.12 -17.85
N ASP A 155 3.98 -6.41 -18.75
CA ASP A 155 3.88 -5.73 -20.06
C ASP A 155 3.76 -4.21 -19.93
N ALA A 156 3.11 -3.75 -18.86
CA ALA A 156 2.91 -2.34 -18.54
C ALA A 156 4.08 -1.73 -17.72
N GLY A 157 5.20 -2.45 -17.58
CA GLY A 157 6.39 -2.06 -16.83
C GLY A 157 6.49 -2.74 -15.46
N TRP A 158 7.46 -2.31 -14.65
CA TRP A 158 7.66 -2.75 -13.29
C TRP A 158 6.51 -2.32 -12.38
N ARG A 159 6.14 -3.19 -11.45
CA ARG A 159 5.09 -2.99 -10.46
C ARG A 159 5.60 -3.33 -9.09
N VAL A 160 5.15 -2.59 -8.09
CA VAL A 160 5.52 -2.78 -6.69
C VAL A 160 4.82 -4.00 -6.14
N HIS A 161 5.57 -4.90 -5.53
CA HIS A 161 5.05 -6.05 -4.81
C HIS A 161 5.26 -5.80 -3.33
N LEU A 162 4.16 -5.44 -2.65
CA LEU A 162 4.13 -5.30 -1.20
C LEU A 162 3.93 -6.69 -0.60
N ASP A 163 4.69 -6.98 0.46
CA ASP A 163 4.47 -8.18 1.28
C ASP A 163 3.16 -7.98 2.03
N ALA A 164 2.08 -8.64 1.60
CA ALA A 164 0.77 -8.42 2.20
C ALA A 164 0.72 -8.83 3.68
N GLU A 165 1.63 -9.70 4.16
CA GLU A 165 1.77 -10.02 5.58
C GLU A 165 2.07 -8.77 6.44
N ASN A 166 2.77 -7.77 5.89
CA ASN A 166 3.03 -6.49 6.56
C ASN A 166 1.87 -5.49 6.41
N VAL A 167 0.96 -5.73 5.45
CA VAL A 167 -0.32 -5.01 5.28
C VAL A 167 -1.41 -5.78 6.04
N ALA A 168 -1.20 -6.02 7.33
CA ALA A 168 -2.15 -6.69 8.20
C ALA A 168 -2.78 -5.65 9.13
N VAL A 169 -3.99 -5.16 8.81
CA VAL A 169 -4.78 -4.35 9.74
C VAL A 169 -4.73 -5.03 11.10
N GLY A 170 -4.17 -4.34 12.10
CA GLY A 170 -4.06 -4.86 13.47
C GLY A 170 -5.39 -5.46 13.92
N ARG A 171 -5.32 -6.58 14.64
CA ARG A 171 -6.42 -7.45 15.10
C ARG A 171 -7.81 -6.83 14.92
N ILE A 172 -8.62 -7.46 14.06
CA ILE A 172 -10.07 -7.24 14.02
C ILE A 172 -10.61 -7.37 15.47
N PRO A 173 -11.24 -6.33 16.05
CA PRO A 173 -11.87 -6.44 17.36
C PRO A 173 -12.94 -7.54 17.31
N GLY A 174 -12.72 -8.64 18.03
CA GLY A 174 -13.61 -9.81 18.02
C GLY A 174 -12.93 -11.16 17.79
N GLN A 175 -11.64 -11.21 17.43
CA GLN A 175 -10.83 -12.40 17.70
C GLN A 175 -10.55 -12.46 19.21
N ASN A 176 -11.55 -12.84 19.99
CA ASN A 176 -11.29 -13.34 21.32
C ASN A 176 -10.44 -14.60 21.14
N GLU A 177 -9.26 -14.58 21.76
CA GLU A 177 -8.56 -15.76 22.22
C GLU A 177 -9.49 -16.49 23.21
N GLU A 178 -10.52 -17.18 22.72
CA GLU A 178 -11.12 -18.31 23.43
C GLU A 178 -10.30 -19.54 23.06
N ASN A 179 -9.15 -19.68 23.74
CA ASN A 179 -8.55 -20.95 24.13
C ASN A 179 -7.32 -20.63 24.99
N GLU A 180 -7.56 -20.37 26.27
CA GLU A 180 -6.98 -21.13 27.39
C GLU A 180 -7.66 -20.73 28.72
#